data_AF-U2FGW6-F1
#
_entry.id   AF-U2FGW6-F1
#
_cell.length_a   1.000
_cell.length_b   1.000
_cell.length_c   1.000
_cell.angle_alpha   90.00
_cell.angle_beta   90.00
_cell.angle_gamma   90.00
#
_symmetry.space_group_name_H-M   'P 1'
#
loop_
_entity.id
_entity.type
_entity.pdbx_description
1 polymer ?
#
loop_
_entity_poly.entity_id
_entity_poly.type
_entity_poly.pdbx_seq_one_letter_code
_entity_poly.pdbx_strand_id
1 'polypeptide(L)'
;MSRTIVYSQFNMKKIGSLFVSKETLLIDEKLLWSCHVSHLQSKARIVKGKLYVTTKRVIFSASYFDRISEGKCWNIPIKDIKAIKTQSIVDDIFIRGANDKLKIVLANNKCELFSVKNLRFVIKKLNNTLKKLNIEV
;
A
#
# COMPACT_ATOMS: atom_id res chain seq x y z
N MET A 1 -24.07 35.87 15.64
CA MET A 1 -23.01 35.92 14.62
C MET A 1 -22.53 34.50 14.34
N SER A 2 -23.19 33.80 13.42
CA SER A 2 -22.86 32.41 13.08
C SER A 2 -21.86 32.40 11.93
N ARG A 3 -20.64 31.92 12.18
CA ARG A 3 -19.61 31.74 11.16
C ARG A 3 -19.96 30.50 10.34
N THR A 4 -20.54 30.70 9.16
CA THR A 4 -20.64 29.68 8.12
C THR A 4 -19.23 29.38 7.61
N ILE A 5 -18.66 28.24 8.01
CA ILE A 5 -17.44 27.73 7.41
C ILE A 5 -17.81 27.24 6.02
N VAL A 6 -17.53 28.06 5.01
CA VAL A 6 -17.60 27.66 3.60
C VAL A 6 -16.52 26.60 3.40
N TYR A 7 -16.93 25.33 3.30
CA TYR A 7 -16.06 24.27 2.80
C TYR A 7 -15.75 24.62 1.33
N SER A 8 -14.63 25.32 1.13
CA SER A 8 -14.01 25.48 -0.18
C SER A 8 -13.97 24.09 -0.83
N GLN A 9 -14.50 24.00 -2.06
CA GLN A 9 -14.44 22.81 -2.88
C GLN A 9 -12.96 22.46 -3.14
N PHE A 10 -12.33 21.77 -2.19
CA PHE A 10 -11.03 21.18 -2.39
C PHE A 10 -11.21 20.18 -3.54
N ASN A 11 -10.55 20.45 -4.66
CA ASN A 11 -10.52 19.56 -5.81
C ASN A 11 -9.77 18.28 -5.41
N MET A 12 -10.49 17.36 -4.77
CA MET A 12 -9.93 16.14 -4.21
C MET A 12 -9.51 15.21 -5.35
N LYS A 13 -8.20 15.18 -5.65
CA LYS A 13 -7.67 14.27 -6.66
C LYS A 13 -7.88 12.82 -6.21
N LYS A 14 -8.62 12.06 -7.02
CA LYS A 14 -8.84 10.63 -6.81
C LYS A 14 -7.78 9.85 -7.57
N ILE A 15 -7.20 8.85 -6.93
CA ILE A 15 -6.38 7.83 -7.57
C ILE A 15 -7.17 6.52 -7.62
N GLY A 16 -6.97 5.74 -8.67
CA GLY A 16 -7.73 4.52 -8.89
C GLY A 16 -7.61 4.07 -10.34
N SER A 17 -8.24 2.94 -10.65
CA SER A 17 -8.45 2.48 -12.02
C SER A 17 -9.85 1.87 -12.10
N LEU A 18 -10.33 1.52 -13.29
CA LEU A 18 -11.66 0.93 -13.47
C LEU A 18 -11.86 -0.32 -12.57
N PHE A 19 -10.79 -1.03 -12.25
CA PHE A 19 -10.79 -2.30 -11.51
C PHE A 19 -10.27 -2.21 -10.07
N VAL A 20 -9.91 -1.02 -9.59
CA VAL A 20 -9.34 -0.78 -8.26
C VAL A 20 -10.15 0.30 -7.56
N SER A 21 -10.44 0.13 -6.27
CA SER A 21 -11.22 1.12 -5.53
C SER A 21 -10.59 2.51 -5.67
N LYS A 22 -11.44 3.54 -5.84
CA LYS A 22 -10.98 4.93 -5.91
C LYS A 22 -10.58 5.37 -4.50
N GLU A 23 -9.31 5.72 -4.33
CA GLU A 23 -8.79 6.30 -3.10
C GLU A 23 -8.64 7.81 -3.27
N THR A 24 -9.05 8.56 -2.26
CA THR A 24 -8.99 10.01 -2.29
C THR A 24 -7.67 10.49 -1.70
N LEU A 25 -6.91 11.27 -2.46
CA LEU A 25 -5.68 11.89 -1.97
C LEU A 25 -6.01 13.02 -0.99
N LEU A 26 -5.19 13.14 0.05
CA LEU A 26 -5.20 14.26 0.98
C LEU A 26 -4.72 15.53 0.27
N ILE A 27 -4.97 16.69 0.89
CA ILE A 27 -4.46 17.98 0.43
C ILE A 27 -2.92 17.91 0.32
N ASP A 28 -2.36 18.34 -0.81
CA ASP A 28 -0.94 18.25 -1.17
C ASP A 28 -0.31 16.85 -1.20
N GLU A 29 -1.13 15.80 -1.16
CA GLU A 29 -0.68 14.44 -1.39
C GLU A 29 -0.52 14.18 -2.89
N LYS A 30 0.66 13.74 -3.32
CA LYS A 30 0.95 13.41 -4.72
C LYS A 30 1.28 11.93 -4.85
N LEU A 31 0.77 11.29 -5.89
CA LEU A 31 1.17 9.92 -6.23
C LEU A 31 2.59 9.92 -6.80
N LEU A 32 3.48 9.11 -6.23
CA LEU A 32 4.86 8.97 -6.69
C LEU A 32 5.04 7.71 -7.53
N TRP A 33 4.43 6.61 -7.11
CA TRP A 33 4.59 5.32 -7.75
C TRP A 33 3.43 4.38 -7.44
N SER A 34 3.19 3.40 -8.31
CA SER A 34 2.21 2.34 -8.04
C SER A 34 2.56 1.03 -8.73
N CYS A 35 2.12 -0.09 -8.17
CA CYS A 35 2.27 -1.41 -8.77
C CYS A 35 1.11 -2.35 -8.39
N HIS A 36 0.88 -3.39 -9.19
CA HIS A 36 -0.08 -4.45 -8.88
C HIS A 36 0.52 -5.41 -7.86
N VAL A 37 -0.24 -5.71 -6.82
CA VAL A 37 0.18 -6.58 -5.72
C VAL A 37 -0.97 -7.44 -5.26
N SER A 38 -0.66 -8.50 -4.52
CA SER A 38 -1.65 -9.24 -3.75
C SER A 38 -1.31 -9.15 -2.26
N HIS A 39 -2.22 -8.66 -1.44
CA HIS A 39 -2.05 -8.51 0.01
C HIS A 39 -2.50 -9.78 0.72
N LEU A 40 -1.62 -10.35 1.54
CA LEU A 40 -1.93 -11.50 2.37
C LEU A 40 -2.54 -11.01 3.69
N GLN A 41 -3.87 -11.08 3.81
CA GLN A 41 -4.60 -10.57 4.98
C GLN A 41 -4.82 -11.62 6.06
N SER A 42 -4.77 -12.90 5.69
CA SER A 42 -4.77 -14.04 6.61
C SER A 42 -4.05 -15.21 5.96
N LYS A 43 -3.79 -16.30 6.72
CA LYS A 43 -3.14 -17.51 6.19
C LYS A 43 -3.82 -18.08 4.94
N ALA A 44 -5.13 -17.90 4.81
CA ALA A 44 -5.94 -18.45 3.72
C ALA A 44 -6.45 -17.39 2.72
N ARG A 45 -6.25 -16.09 2.97
CA ARG A 45 -6.82 -15.02 2.13
C ARG A 45 -5.76 -14.12 1.52
N ILE A 46 -5.72 -14.14 0.19
CA ILE A 46 -4.90 -13.28 -0.66
C ILE A 46 -5.84 -12.38 -1.44
N VAL A 47 -5.70 -11.07 -1.25
CA VAL A 47 -6.54 -10.04 -1.87
C VAL A 47 -5.74 -9.37 -2.96
N LYS A 48 -6.20 -9.42 -4.22
CA LYS A 48 -5.50 -8.71 -5.30
C LYS A 48 -5.85 -7.23 -5.27
N GLY A 49 -4.91 -6.39 -5.70
CA GLY A 49 -5.11 -4.96 -5.71
C GLY A 49 -3.93 -4.20 -6.29
N LYS A 50 -3.85 -2.94 -5.89
CA LYS A 50 -2.76 -2.05 -6.28
C LYS A 50 -2.19 -1.37 -5.05
N LEU A 51 -0.85 -1.36 -4.98
CA LEU A 51 -0.11 -0.60 -3.99
C LEU A 51 0.24 0.75 -4.61
N TYR A 52 -0.11 1.82 -3.91
CA TYR A 52 0.19 3.19 -4.25
C TYR A 52 1.14 3.75 -3.20
N VAL A 53 2.16 4.46 -3.67
CA VAL A 53 3.09 5.21 -2.82
C VAL A 53 2.89 6.67 -3.14
N THR A 54 2.49 7.44 -2.14
CA THR A 54 2.29 8.89 -2.27
C THR A 54 3.42 9.63 -1.58
N THR A 55 3.32 10.96 -1.50
CA THR A 55 4.21 11.78 -0.67
C THR A 55 3.93 11.64 0.83
N LYS A 56 2.79 11.05 1.24
CA LYS A 56 2.35 11.02 2.65
C LYS A 56 2.13 9.61 3.21
N ARG A 57 1.66 8.66 2.39
CA ARG A 57 1.30 7.30 2.83
C ARG A 57 1.54 6.26 1.75
N VAL A 58 1.60 5.01 2.17
CA VAL A 58 1.44 3.84 1.31
C VAL A 58 0.01 3.37 1.43
N ILE A 59 -0.63 3.09 0.31
CA ILE A 59 -2.03 2.69 0.24
C ILE A 59 -2.13 1.43 -0.59
N PHE A 60 -2.63 0.35 0.01
CA PHE A 60 -3.13 -0.81 -0.71
C PHE A 60 -4.63 -0.64 -0.93
N SER A 61 -5.02 -0.65 -2.20
CA SER A 61 -6.43 -0.64 -2.59
C SER A 61 -6.80 -1.98 -3.22
N ALA A 62 -7.77 -2.65 -2.61
CA ALA A 62 -8.28 -3.92 -3.09
C ALA A 62 -8.98 -3.76 -4.45
N SER A 63 -8.89 -4.79 -5.28
CA SER A 63 -9.65 -4.86 -6.53
C SER A 63 -11.15 -4.87 -6.24
N TYR A 64 -11.95 -4.40 -7.19
CA TYR A 64 -13.41 -4.32 -7.00
C TYR A 64 -14.04 -5.69 -6.70
N PHE A 65 -13.58 -6.74 -7.39
CA PHE A 65 -14.04 -8.11 -7.16
C PHE A 65 -13.65 -8.63 -5.78
N ASP A 66 -12.41 -8.40 -5.35
CA ASP A 66 -11.98 -8.86 -4.03
C ASP A 66 -12.67 -8.08 -2.90
N ARG A 67 -13.01 -6.80 -3.12
CA ARG A 67 -13.74 -5.99 -2.13
C ARG A 67 -15.16 -6.51 -1.88
N ILE A 68 -15.82 -7.05 -2.89
CA ILE A 68 -17.13 -7.70 -2.74
C ILE A 68 -17.00 -8.96 -1.87
N SER A 69 -15.86 -9.64 -1.91
CA SER A 69 -15.53 -10.80 -1.08
C SER A 69 -14.76 -10.45 0.21
N GLU A 70 -15.04 -9.27 0.79
CA GLU A 70 -14.48 -8.76 2.06
C GLU A 70 -12.98 -8.40 2.04
N GLY A 71 -12.38 -8.21 0.86
CA GLY A 71 -11.02 -7.70 0.73
C GLY A 71 -10.90 -6.30 1.31
N LYS A 72 -10.02 -6.13 2.32
CA LYS A 72 -9.85 -4.84 3.00
C LYS A 72 -8.84 -3.96 2.26
N CYS A 73 -9.13 -2.66 2.11
CA CYS A 73 -8.08 -1.69 1.81
C CYS A 73 -7.19 -1.51 3.05
N TRP A 74 -5.94 -1.15 2.84
CA TRP A 74 -4.98 -0.89 3.89
C TRP A 74 -4.20 0.37 3.55
N ASN A 75 -3.87 1.19 4.55
CA ASN A 75 -3.00 2.33 4.34
C ASN A 75 -2.20 2.65 5.61
N ILE A 76 -1.03 3.22 5.42
CA ILE A 76 -0.15 3.63 6.51
C ILE A 76 0.62 4.91 6.13
N PRO A 77 0.79 5.87 7.05
CA PRO A 77 1.72 6.99 6.86
C PRO A 77 3.13 6.48 6.56
N ILE A 78 3.84 7.15 5.64
CA ILE A 78 5.19 6.69 5.25
C ILE A 78 6.16 6.75 6.44
N LYS A 79 5.99 7.76 7.30
CA LYS A 79 6.77 7.91 8.54
C LYS A 79 6.65 6.71 9.50
N ASP A 80 5.60 5.92 9.38
CA ASP A 80 5.37 4.76 10.25
C ASP A 80 5.93 3.47 9.63
N ILE A 81 6.56 3.55 8.45
CA ILE A 81 7.30 2.45 7.84
C ILE A 81 8.70 2.41 8.44
N LYS A 82 9.04 1.29 9.07
CA LYS A 82 10.33 1.07 9.74
C LYS A 82 11.34 0.39 8.82
N ALA A 83 10.90 -0.56 8.00
CA ALA A 83 11.77 -1.24 7.05
C ALA A 83 10.99 -1.88 5.90
N ILE A 84 11.65 -2.03 4.75
CA ILE A 84 11.14 -2.81 3.62
C ILE A 84 12.09 -3.98 3.36
N LYS A 85 11.58 -5.20 3.48
CA LYS A 85 12.38 -6.42 3.42
C LYS A 85 11.76 -7.46 2.48
N THR A 86 12.56 -8.44 2.12
CA THR A 86 12.08 -9.70 1.56
C THR A 86 11.72 -10.66 2.70
N GLN A 87 10.58 -11.33 2.59
CA GLN A 87 10.25 -12.49 3.40
C GLN A 87 10.39 -13.73 2.52
N SER A 88 11.41 -14.54 2.81
CA SER A 88 11.68 -15.79 2.09
C SER A 88 10.65 -16.87 2.45
N ILE A 89 10.40 -17.78 1.51
CA ILE A 89 9.48 -18.92 1.66
C ILE A 89 9.91 -19.89 2.75
N VAL A 90 11.23 -20.02 2.98
CA VAL A 90 11.80 -21.01 3.93
C VAL A 90 11.29 -20.77 5.35
N ASP A 91 10.91 -19.54 5.69
CA ASP A 91 10.38 -19.19 7.00
C ASP A 91 8.89 -19.54 7.19
N ASP A 92 8.16 -19.97 6.15
CA ASP A 92 6.69 -20.08 6.20
C ASP A 92 6.15 -21.20 5.27
N ILE A 93 6.19 -22.44 5.75
CA ILE A 93 6.06 -23.70 4.98
C ILE A 93 4.65 -23.92 4.34
N PHE A 94 3.64 -23.09 4.60
CA PHE A 94 2.23 -23.48 4.32
C PHE A 94 1.32 -22.44 3.65
N ILE A 95 1.83 -21.50 2.86
CA ILE A 95 0.97 -20.50 2.19
C ILE A 95 0.97 -20.70 0.68
N ARG A 96 -0.20 -21.05 0.11
CA ARG A 96 -0.44 -21.24 -1.34
C ARG A 96 0.15 -20.07 -2.16
N GLY A 97 0.94 -20.40 -3.20
CA GLY A 97 1.50 -19.42 -4.14
C GLY A 97 2.94 -18.98 -3.84
N ALA A 98 3.81 -19.96 -3.53
CA ALA A 98 5.20 -19.80 -3.11
C ALA A 98 6.04 -18.91 -4.04
N ASN A 99 6.17 -17.63 -3.67
CA ASN A 99 7.16 -16.69 -4.17
C ASN A 99 7.61 -15.84 -2.97
N ASP A 100 8.84 -15.34 -3.02
CA ASP A 100 9.31 -14.35 -2.05
C ASP A 100 8.32 -13.19 -1.92
N LYS A 101 8.04 -12.78 -0.69
CA LYS A 101 7.04 -11.73 -0.40
C LYS A 101 7.73 -10.42 -0.07
N LEU A 102 7.11 -9.32 -0.50
CA LEU A 102 7.41 -7.99 0.01
C LEU A 102 6.88 -7.88 1.44
N LYS A 103 7.78 -7.62 2.38
CA LYS A 103 7.46 -7.38 3.79
C LYS A 103 7.66 -5.91 4.11
N ILE A 104 6.57 -5.24 4.50
CA ILE A 104 6.62 -3.89 5.05
C ILE A 104 6.55 -4.01 6.57
N VAL A 105 7.63 -3.63 7.26
CA VAL A 105 7.70 -3.61 8.71
C VAL A 105 7.31 -2.21 9.18
N LEU A 106 6.35 -2.14 10.09
CA LEU A 106 5.86 -0.89 10.67
C LEU A 106 6.63 -0.53 11.94
N ALA A 107 6.55 0.73 12.35
CA ALA A 107 7.16 1.24 13.57
C ALA A 107 6.72 0.47 14.83
N ASN A 108 5.47 -0.03 14.85
CA ASN A 108 4.92 -0.88 15.90
C ASN A 108 5.30 -2.37 15.77
N ASN A 109 6.28 -2.71 14.93
CA ASN A 109 6.74 -4.06 14.60
C ASN A 109 5.69 -4.98 13.95
N LYS A 110 4.49 -4.48 13.62
CA LYS A 110 3.56 -5.23 12.75
C LYS A 110 4.15 -5.34 11.35
N CYS A 111 3.80 -6.41 10.65
CA CYS A 111 4.30 -6.70 9.32
C CYS A 111 3.14 -6.90 8.36
N GLU A 112 3.25 -6.29 7.19
CA GLU A 112 2.31 -6.47 6.09
C GLU A 112 3.01 -7.18 4.94
N LEU A 113 2.38 -8.23 4.43
CA LEU A 113 2.96 -9.12 3.44
C LEU A 113 2.24 -8.99 2.11
N PHE A 114 3.00 -8.71 1.05
CA PHE A 114 2.49 -8.56 -0.30
C PHE A 114 3.23 -9.48 -1.27
N SER A 115 2.48 -10.17 -2.11
CA SER A 115 3.03 -10.85 -3.29
C SER A 115 3.05 -9.88 -4.45
N VAL A 116 4.22 -9.72 -5.09
CA VAL A 116 4.43 -8.76 -6.18
C VAL A 116 5.20 -9.42 -7.32
N LYS A 117 4.94 -8.99 -8.55
CA LYS A 117 5.77 -9.41 -9.70
C LYS A 117 7.11 -8.68 -9.63
N ASN A 118 8.22 -9.42 -9.77
CA ASN A 118 9.58 -8.89 -9.76
C ASN A 118 9.94 -8.16 -8.45
N LEU A 119 9.97 -8.91 -7.33
CA LEU A 119 10.16 -8.40 -5.98
C LEU A 119 11.38 -7.48 -5.82
N ARG A 120 12.55 -7.88 -6.34
CA ARG A 120 13.79 -7.10 -6.20
C ARG A 120 13.65 -5.70 -6.81
N PHE A 121 13.00 -5.61 -7.97
CA PHE A 121 12.74 -4.32 -8.61
C PHE A 121 11.79 -3.46 -7.78
N VAL A 122 10.72 -4.07 -7.24
CA VAL A 122 9.74 -3.37 -6.39
C VAL A 122 10.38 -2.82 -5.12
N ILE A 123 11.17 -3.63 -4.40
CA ILE A 123 11.90 -3.18 -3.21
C ILE A 123 12.84 -2.03 -3.55
N LYS A 124 13.65 -2.16 -4.61
CA LYS A 124 14.55 -1.10 -5.05
C LYS A 124 13.80 0.19 -5.38
N LYS A 125 12.66 0.11 -6.06
CA LYS A 125 11.83 1.28 -6.37
C LYS A 125 11.20 1.90 -5.13
N LEU A 126 10.73 1.09 -4.19
CA LEU A 126 10.19 1.58 -2.92
C LEU A 126 11.25 2.32 -2.12
N ASN A 127 12.40 1.69 -1.88
CA ASN A 127 13.50 2.31 -1.13
C ASN A 127 13.97 3.62 -1.78
N ASN A 128 14.12 3.64 -3.11
CA ASN A 128 14.47 4.88 -3.83
C ASN A 128 13.40 5.97 -3.70
N THR A 129 12.12 5.60 -3.63
CA THR A 129 11.01 6.57 -3.47
C THR A 129 10.99 7.11 -2.05
N LEU A 130 11.23 6.28 -1.05
CA LEU A 130 11.29 6.67 0.35
C LEU A 130 12.50 7.55 0.65
N LYS A 131 13.66 7.23 0.08
CA LYS A 131 14.86 8.07 0.16
C LYS A 131 14.63 9.47 -0.42
N LYS A 132 13.87 9.60 -1.51
CA LYS A 132 13.50 10.92 -2.07
C LYS A 132 12.61 11.75 -1.15
N LEU A 133 11.93 11.10 -0.20
CA LEU A 133 11.13 11.76 0.81
C LEU A 133 11.91 12.02 2.11
N ASN A 134 13.23 11.79 2.11
CA ASN A 134 14.10 11.85 3.29
C ASN A 134 13.65 10.90 4.41
N ILE A 135 13.10 9.74 4.04
CA ILE A 135 12.72 8.69 4.98
C ILE A 135 13.73 7.55 4.86
N GLU A 136 14.42 7.28 5.97
CA GLU A 136 15.37 6.18 6.11
C GLU A 136 14.65 4.92 6.61
N VAL A 137 14.84 3.81 5.90
CA VAL A 137 14.09 2.55 6.01
C VAL A 137 14.98 1.37 5.65
#